data_AF-A0AB94IHP8-F1
#
_entry.id   AF-A0AB94IHP8-F1
#
_cell.length_a   1.000
_cell.length_b   1.000
_cell.length_c   1.000
_cell.angle_alpha   90.00
_cell.angle_beta   90.00
_cell.angle_gamma   90.00
#
_symmetry.space_group_name_H-M   'P 1'
#
loop_
_entity.id
_entity.type
_entity.pdbx_description
1 polymer ?
#
loop_
_entity_poly.entity_id
_entity_poly.type
_entity_poly.pdbx_seq_one_letter_code
_entity_poly.pdbx_strand_id
1 'polypeptide(L)'
;MQFYYGPQMPLRILDEAEFWKHQEEEHTVVIRELVSGLEPEFVAALKKWEQALGETHQQVVRFIESVIRSGSQVSDQLLQQVLQLVTYCLQESESFIQLCEQIKTHSQAVSGNHTAKVVLNHIIRESEYFVGIAQALLSSGQ
;
A
#
# COMPACT_ATOMS: atom_id res chain seq x y z
N MET A 1 2.92 5.52 -12.07
CA MET A 1 2.45 6.02 -13.38
C MET A 1 1.59 7.24 -13.10
N GLN A 2 1.91 8.44 -13.60
CA GLN A 2 1.08 9.63 -13.31
C GLN A 2 0.05 9.83 -14.43
N PHE A 3 -1.20 9.53 -14.11
CA PHE A 3 -2.31 9.87 -14.99
C PHE A 3 -3.07 11.06 -14.41
N TYR A 4 -3.12 12.16 -15.19
CA TYR A 4 -3.90 13.34 -14.86
C TYR A 4 -5.36 13.12 -15.29
N TYR A 5 -6.10 12.36 -14.48
CA TYR A 5 -7.55 12.25 -14.64
C TYR A 5 -8.19 13.43 -13.90
N GLY A 6 -8.82 14.35 -14.63
CA GLY A 6 -9.42 15.59 -14.12
C GLY A 6 -10.52 15.40 -13.06
N PRO A 7 -11.81 15.58 -13.36
CA PRO A 7 -12.89 15.56 -12.34
C PRO A 7 -13.25 14.16 -11.79
N GLN A 8 -12.48 13.10 -12.06
CA GLN A 8 -12.81 11.71 -11.70
C GLN A 8 -12.20 11.28 -10.35
N MET A 9 -12.33 12.14 -9.34
CA MET A 9 -11.66 11.98 -8.04
C MET A 9 -11.89 10.63 -7.33
N PRO A 10 -13.09 10.00 -7.34
CA PRO A 10 -13.28 8.71 -6.68
C PRO A 10 -12.61 7.52 -7.38
N LEU A 11 -12.49 7.54 -8.71
CA LEU A 11 -11.81 6.48 -9.44
C LEU A 11 -10.30 6.63 -9.33
N ARG A 12 -9.80 7.87 -9.46
CA ARG A 12 -8.37 8.15 -9.34
C ARG A 12 -7.76 7.68 -8.01
N ILE A 13 -8.47 7.90 -6.90
CA ILE A 13 -7.96 7.51 -5.58
C ILE A 13 -7.96 5.99 -5.39
N LEU A 14 -8.92 5.29 -6.01
CA LEU A 14 -8.98 3.84 -5.98
C LEU A 14 -7.94 3.19 -6.89
N ASP A 15 -7.66 3.76 -8.08
CA ASP A 15 -6.61 3.27 -8.98
C ASP A 15 -5.23 3.33 -8.32
N GLU A 16 -4.91 4.44 -7.63
CA GLU A 16 -3.66 4.55 -6.87
C GLU A 16 -3.63 3.54 -5.72
N ALA A 17 -4.73 3.40 -4.96
CA ALA A 17 -4.80 2.42 -3.88
C ALA A 17 -4.63 0.98 -4.39
N GLU A 18 -5.24 0.62 -5.52
CA GLU A 18 -5.11 -0.72 -6.12
C GLU A 18 -3.64 -1.01 -6.44
N PHE A 19 -3.02 -0.11 -7.20
CA PHE A 19 -1.62 -0.25 -7.62
C PHE A 19 -0.70 -0.41 -6.41
N TRP A 20 -0.82 0.47 -5.41
CA TRP A 20 0.11 0.49 -4.29
C TRP A 20 -0.12 -0.64 -3.29
N LYS A 21 -1.36 -1.07 -3.06
CA LYS A 21 -1.62 -2.25 -2.22
C LYS A 21 -1.05 -3.52 -2.83
N HIS A 22 -1.16 -3.66 -4.16
CA HIS A 22 -0.53 -4.79 -4.86
C HIS A 22 1.00 -4.72 -4.82
N GLN A 23 1.60 -3.55 -5.06
CA GLN A 23 3.06 -3.37 -4.95
C GLN A 23 3.59 -3.72 -3.56
N GLU A 24 2.91 -3.26 -2.50
CA GLU A 24 3.33 -3.57 -1.12
C GLU A 24 3.17 -5.06 -0.78
N GLU A 25 2.11 -5.72 -1.27
CA GLU A 25 1.94 -7.17 -1.18
C GLU A 25 3.15 -7.89 -1.82
N GLU A 26 3.50 -7.55 -3.06
CA GLU A 26 4.66 -8.11 -3.76
C GLU A 26 5.99 -7.81 -3.04
N HIS A 27 6.13 -6.61 -2.47
CA HIS A 27 7.31 -6.24 -1.70
C HIS A 27 7.53 -7.14 -0.49
N THR A 28 6.47 -7.69 0.11
CA THR A 28 6.63 -8.67 1.19
C THR A 28 7.34 -9.94 0.72
N VAL A 29 7.09 -10.37 -0.53
CA VAL A 29 7.74 -11.52 -1.16
C VAL A 29 9.17 -11.17 -1.50
N VAL A 30 9.40 -10.01 -2.14
CA VAL A 30 10.73 -9.52 -2.52
C VAL A 30 11.67 -9.50 -1.32
N ILE A 31 11.22 -9.01 -0.16
CA ILE A 31 12.06 -8.97 1.05
C ILE A 31 12.46 -10.39 1.50
N ARG A 32 11.53 -11.34 1.52
CA ARG A 32 11.80 -12.73 1.94
C ARG A 32 12.72 -13.46 0.99
N GLU A 33 12.56 -13.26 -0.31
CA GLU A 33 13.39 -13.92 -1.34
C GLU A 33 14.78 -13.29 -1.45
N LEU A 34 14.91 -11.98 -1.20
CA LEU A 34 16.19 -11.26 -1.25
C LEU A 34 17.08 -11.54 -0.04
N VAL A 35 16.51 -11.64 1.16
CA VAL A 35 17.25 -11.72 2.41
C VAL A 35 17.38 -13.17 2.88
N SER A 36 18.44 -13.83 2.42
CA SER A 36 18.79 -15.17 2.91
C SER A 36 19.03 -15.18 4.42
N GLY A 37 18.39 -16.11 5.12
CA GLY A 37 18.55 -16.24 6.58
C GLY A 37 17.82 -15.18 7.41
N LEU A 38 16.83 -14.49 6.82
CA LEU A 38 15.95 -13.59 7.57
C LEU A 38 15.31 -14.30 8.77
N GLU A 39 15.22 -13.60 9.89
CA GLU A 39 14.78 -14.17 11.15
C GLU A 39 13.32 -14.66 11.08
N PRO A 40 12.97 -15.79 11.72
CA PRO A 40 11.65 -16.40 11.63
C PRO A 40 10.49 -15.45 11.97
N GLU A 41 10.68 -14.57 12.95
CA GLU A 41 9.69 -13.56 13.34
C GLU A 41 9.40 -12.56 12.21
N PHE A 42 10.42 -12.11 11.48
CA PHE A 42 10.25 -11.21 10.34
C PHE A 42 9.65 -11.94 9.13
N VAL A 43 10.07 -13.19 8.88
CA VAL A 43 9.43 -14.03 7.84
C VAL A 43 7.95 -14.23 8.14
N ALA A 44 7.59 -14.53 9.39
CA ALA A 44 6.21 -14.71 9.80
C ALA A 44 5.41 -13.40 9.71
N ALA A 45 6.00 -12.27 10.10
CA ALA A 45 5.38 -10.95 9.96
C ALA A 45 5.12 -10.63 8.48
N LEU A 46 6.10 -10.81 7.60
CA LEU A 46 5.96 -10.54 6.16
C LEU A 46 4.87 -11.40 5.51
N LYS A 47 4.71 -12.66 5.90
CA LYS A 47 3.61 -13.52 5.40
C LYS A 47 2.22 -13.05 5.85
N LYS A 48 2.11 -12.54 7.09
CA LYS A 48 0.85 -11.94 7.56
C LYS A 48 0.54 -10.65 6.82
N TRP A 49 1.57 -9.86 6.54
CA TRP A 49 1.45 -8.63 5.77
C TRP A 49 1.06 -8.88 4.32
N GLU A 50 1.65 -9.89 3.66
CA GLU A 50 1.24 -10.34 2.32
C GLU A 50 -0.26 -10.61 2.27
N GLN A 51 -0.76 -11.40 3.21
CA GLN A 51 -2.19 -11.72 3.29
C GLN A 51 -3.04 -10.47 3.53
N ALA A 52 -2.67 -9.63 4.50
CA ALA A 52 -3.43 -8.43 4.84
C ALA A 52 -3.50 -7.44 3.66
N LEU A 53 -2.36 -7.16 3.02
CA LEU A 53 -2.27 -6.28 1.86
C LEU A 53 -3.04 -6.84 0.67
N GLY A 54 -2.96 -8.15 0.43
CA GLY A 54 -3.74 -8.84 -0.59
C GLY A 54 -5.25 -8.74 -0.33
N GLU A 55 -5.70 -8.91 0.92
CA GLU A 55 -7.11 -8.73 1.30
C GLU A 55 -7.59 -7.29 1.06
N THR A 56 -6.76 -6.30 1.41
CA THR A 56 -7.05 -4.88 1.18
C THR A 56 -7.09 -4.55 -0.31
N HIS A 57 -6.12 -5.03 -1.10
CA HIS A 57 -6.10 -4.91 -2.56
C HIS A 57 -7.39 -5.44 -3.18
N GLN A 58 -7.83 -6.64 -2.80
CA GLN A 58 -9.10 -7.21 -3.27
C GLN A 58 -10.31 -6.38 -2.88
N GLN A 59 -10.29 -5.73 -1.71
CA GLN A 59 -11.35 -4.82 -1.31
C GLN A 59 -11.37 -3.55 -2.18
N VAL A 60 -10.20 -2.99 -2.52
CA VAL A 60 -10.09 -1.85 -3.43
C VAL A 60 -10.67 -2.18 -4.80
N VAL A 61 -10.32 -3.34 -5.38
CA VAL A 61 -10.86 -3.80 -6.67
C VAL A 61 -12.39 -3.88 -6.64
N ARG A 62 -12.99 -4.42 -5.56
CA ARG A 62 -14.46 -4.45 -5.41
C ARG A 62 -15.09 -3.06 -5.37
N PHE A 63 -14.41 -2.09 -4.77
CA PHE A 63 -14.87 -0.70 -4.75
C PHE A 63 -14.76 -0.03 -6.12
N ILE A 64 -13.68 -0.30 -6.88
CA ILE A 64 -13.54 0.15 -8.28
C ILE A 64 -14.74 -0.32 -9.09
N GLU A 65 -15.08 -1.61 -9.02
CA GLU A 65 -16.24 -2.15 -9.73
C GLU A 65 -17.56 -1.49 -9.30
N SER A 66 -17.73 -1.24 -8.00
CA SER A 66 -18.93 -0.60 -7.45
C SER A 66 -19.09 0.83 -7.97
N VAL A 67 -18.00 1.60 -8.01
CA VAL A 67 -17.98 2.96 -8.55
C VAL A 67 -18.24 2.95 -10.06
N ILE A 68 -17.61 2.05 -10.83
CA ILE A 68 -17.87 1.90 -12.28
C ILE A 68 -19.36 1.60 -12.54
N ARG A 69 -19.95 0.68 -11.77
CA ARG A 69 -21.37 0.28 -11.93
C ARG A 69 -22.36 1.36 -11.50
N SER A 70 -21.96 2.34 -10.69
CA SER A 70 -22.80 3.48 -10.34
C SER A 70 -23.04 4.44 -11.52
N GLY A 71 -22.28 4.30 -12.61
CA GLY A 71 -22.49 5.07 -13.84
C GLY A 71 -22.18 6.56 -13.65
N SER A 72 -23.12 7.42 -14.03
CA SER A 72 -22.92 8.88 -14.00
C SER A 72 -23.05 9.51 -12.60
N GLN A 73 -23.53 8.77 -11.60
CA GLN A 73 -23.77 9.29 -10.25
C GLN A 73 -23.30 8.30 -9.18
N VAL A 74 -22.17 8.62 -8.58
CA VAL A 74 -21.71 7.99 -7.33
C VAL A 74 -22.53 8.58 -6.19
N SER A 75 -23.19 7.74 -5.39
CA SER A 75 -23.92 8.23 -4.21
C SER A 75 -22.96 8.76 -3.15
N ASP A 76 -23.39 9.76 -2.36
CA ASP A 76 -22.59 10.29 -1.26
C ASP A 76 -22.17 9.19 -0.27
N GLN A 77 -23.05 8.20 -0.06
CA GLN A 77 -22.73 7.05 0.79
C GLN A 77 -21.57 6.23 0.22
N LEU A 78 -21.59 5.91 -1.09
CA LEU A 78 -20.51 5.16 -1.72
C LEU A 78 -19.21 5.96 -1.71
N LEU A 79 -19.28 7.27 -1.94
CA LEU A 79 -18.13 8.16 -1.84
C LEU A 79 -17.51 8.14 -0.44
N GLN A 80 -18.32 8.24 0.62
CA GLN A 80 -17.83 8.17 2.00
C GLN A 80 -17.17 6.82 2.31
N GLN A 81 -17.72 5.71 1.80
CA GLN A 81 -17.10 4.39 1.96
C GLN A 81 -15.75 4.30 1.23
N VAL A 82 -15.62 4.91 0.05
CA VAL A 82 -14.34 5.01 -0.68
C VAL A 82 -13.31 5.80 0.13
N LEU A 83 -13.69 6.96 0.69
CA LEU A 83 -12.78 7.77 1.51
C LEU A 83 -12.34 7.03 2.78
N GLN A 84 -13.23 6.27 3.42
CA GLN A 84 -12.90 5.41 4.56
C GLN A 84 -11.91 4.31 4.18
N LEU A 85 -12.12 3.63 3.05
CA LEU A 85 -11.19 2.61 2.56
C LEU A 85 -9.81 3.21 2.27
N VAL A 86 -9.73 4.39 1.65
CA VAL A 86 -8.45 5.01 1.34
C VAL A 86 -7.74 5.46 2.62
N THR A 87 -8.48 5.95 3.61
CA THR A 87 -7.92 6.27 4.93
C THR A 87 -7.32 5.02 5.57
N TYR A 88 -7.99 3.88 5.45
CA TYR A 88 -7.45 2.60 5.89
C TYR A 88 -6.18 2.19 5.12
N CYS A 89 -6.19 2.30 3.78
CA CYS A 89 -5.01 1.99 2.96
C CYS A 89 -3.80 2.85 3.35
N LEU A 90 -4.01 4.14 3.65
CA LEU A 90 -2.98 5.04 4.14
C LEU A 90 -2.38 4.52 5.45
N GLN A 91 -3.22 4.22 6.45
CA GLN A 91 -2.78 3.75 7.76
C GLN A 91 -2.06 2.39 7.69
N GLU A 92 -2.54 1.52 6.80
CA GLU A 92 -1.91 0.24 6.51
C GLU A 92 -0.51 0.43 5.91
N SER A 93 -0.33 1.38 4.99
CA SER A 93 0.97 1.71 4.39
C SER A 93 1.95 2.28 5.41
N GLU A 94 1.48 3.19 6.28
CA GLU A 94 2.28 3.73 7.39
C GLU A 94 2.78 2.61 8.31
N SER A 95 1.92 1.64 8.59
CA SER A 95 2.25 0.47 9.43
C SER A 95 3.20 -0.50 8.71
N PHE A 96 3.05 -0.69 7.40
CA PHE A 96 3.96 -1.48 6.59
C PHE A 96 5.37 -0.85 6.50
N ILE A 97 5.45 0.47 6.36
CA ILE A 97 6.71 1.23 6.44
C ILE A 97 7.41 0.97 7.76
N GLN A 98 6.68 0.99 8.89
CA GLN A 98 7.25 0.70 10.20
C GLN A 98 7.83 -0.72 10.28
N LEU A 99 7.17 -1.72 9.69
CA LEU A 99 7.75 -3.07 9.59
C LEU A 99 9.05 -3.05 8.79
N CYS A 100 9.07 -2.40 7.63
CA CYS A 100 10.25 -2.33 6.77
C CYS A 100 11.42 -1.65 7.49
N GLU A 101 11.15 -0.59 8.24
CA GLU A 101 12.13 0.09 9.11
C GLU A 101 12.65 -0.82 10.24
N GLN A 102 11.76 -1.60 10.86
CA GLN A 102 12.14 -2.56 11.88
C GLN A 102 13.06 -3.65 11.31
N ILE A 103 12.73 -4.23 10.16
CA ILE A 103 13.56 -5.22 9.47
C ILE A 103 14.92 -4.59 9.11
N LYS A 104 14.92 -3.41 8.50
CA LYS A 104 16.15 -2.71 8.08
C LYS A 104 17.10 -2.45 9.25
N THR A 105 16.56 -2.13 10.42
CA THR A 105 17.34 -1.68 11.58
C THR A 105 17.72 -2.83 12.52
N HIS A 106 16.85 -3.81 12.71
CA HIS A 106 16.99 -4.82 13.76
C HIS A 106 17.34 -6.22 13.24
N SER A 107 17.15 -6.51 11.95
CA SER A 107 17.55 -7.80 11.39
C SER A 107 19.08 -7.90 11.31
N GLN A 108 19.63 -8.93 11.93
CA GLN A 108 21.03 -9.33 11.79
C GLN A 108 21.33 -9.71 10.34
N ALA A 109 20.41 -10.43 9.69
CA ALA A 109 20.54 -10.83 8.28
C ALA A 109 20.64 -9.63 7.33
N VAL A 110 19.98 -8.51 7.66
CA VAL A 110 20.06 -7.26 6.89
C VAL A 110 21.24 -6.38 7.30
N SER A 111 21.69 -6.44 8.56
CA SER A 111 22.70 -5.52 9.11
C SER A 111 24.00 -5.43 8.30
N GLY A 112 24.47 -6.57 7.77
CA GLY A 112 25.67 -6.68 6.92
C GLY A 112 25.39 -6.68 5.41
N ASN A 113 24.12 -6.69 4.99
CA ASN A 113 23.74 -6.84 3.59
C ASN A 113 23.37 -5.48 2.97
N HIS A 114 24.31 -4.88 2.24
CA HIS A 114 24.10 -3.57 1.61
C HIS A 114 22.94 -3.57 0.60
N THR A 115 22.86 -4.61 -0.25
CA THR A 115 21.79 -4.74 -1.25
C THR A 115 20.42 -4.79 -0.59
N ALA A 116 20.26 -5.57 0.48
CA ALA A 116 19.01 -5.64 1.23
C ALA A 116 18.59 -4.27 1.78
N LYS A 117 19.54 -3.49 2.33
CA LYS A 117 19.26 -2.13 2.82
C LYS A 117 18.84 -1.18 1.69
N VAL A 118 19.48 -1.25 0.53
CA VAL A 118 19.11 -0.43 -0.64
C VAL A 118 17.69 -0.75 -1.09
N VAL A 119 17.34 -2.03 -1.18
CA VAL A 119 15.99 -2.46 -1.58
C VAL A 119 14.94 -2.06 -0.54
N LEU A 120 15.19 -2.27 0.76
CA LEU A 120 14.26 -1.82 1.82
C LEU A 120 14.04 -0.31 1.79
N ASN A 121 15.09 0.49 1.59
CA ASN A 121 14.95 1.94 1.45
C ASN A 121 14.14 2.33 0.20
N HIS A 122 14.22 1.55 -0.88
CA HIS A 122 13.40 1.78 -2.06
C HIS A 122 11.93 1.49 -1.77
N ILE A 123 11.62 0.34 -1.19
CA ILE A 123 10.26 -0.08 -0.80
C ILE A 123 9.62 0.95 0.13
N ILE A 124 10.38 1.43 1.13
CA ILE A 124 9.91 2.46 2.07
C ILE A 124 9.53 3.74 1.33
N ARG A 125 10.41 4.27 0.47
CA ARG A 125 10.14 5.51 -0.28
C ARG A 125 8.95 5.40 -1.22
N GLU A 126 8.74 4.24 -1.82
CA GLU A 126 7.58 3.98 -2.67
C GLU A 126 6.28 3.95 -1.86
N SER A 127 6.30 3.32 -0.69
CA SER A 127 5.15 3.32 0.23
C SER A 127 4.87 4.74 0.77
N GLU A 128 5.91 5.51 1.10
CA GLU A 128 5.80 6.92 1.51
C GLU A 128 5.20 7.79 0.39
N TYR A 129 5.52 7.51 -0.87
CA TYR A 129 4.93 8.19 -2.01
C TYR A 129 3.41 7.98 -2.06
N PHE A 130 2.94 6.75 -1.87
CA PHE A 130 1.51 6.47 -1.78
C PHE A 130 0.87 7.19 -0.60
N VAL A 131 1.48 7.17 0.59
CA VAL A 131 1.01 7.91 1.76
C VAL A 131 0.81 9.40 1.43
N GLY A 132 1.78 10.02 0.75
CA GLY A 132 1.68 11.42 0.32
C GLY A 132 0.53 11.67 -0.66
N ILE A 133 0.30 10.76 -1.63
CA ILE A 133 -0.84 10.84 -2.55
C ILE A 133 -2.16 10.72 -1.79
N ALA A 134 -2.30 9.70 -0.94
CA ALA A 134 -3.51 9.44 -0.18
C ALA A 134 -3.86 10.63 0.73
N GLN A 135 -2.88 11.19 1.43
CA GLN A 135 -3.06 12.40 2.26
C GLN A 135 -3.54 13.61 1.45
N ALA A 136 -2.92 13.85 0.29
CA ALA A 136 -3.31 14.98 -0.57
C ALA A 136 -4.73 14.83 -1.13
N LEU A 137 -5.11 13.62 -1.53
CA LEU A 137 -6.46 13.34 -2.05
C LEU A 137 -7.53 13.41 -0.95
N LEU A 138 -7.26 12.85 0.23
CA LEU A 138 -8.17 12.93 1.38
C LEU A 138 -8.37 14.37 1.88
N SER A 139 -7.32 15.19 1.84
CA SER A 139 -7.40 16.61 2.22
C SER A 139 -8.14 17.46 1.18
N SER A 140 -8.13 17.05 -0.09
CA SER A 140 -8.85 17.72 -1.19
C SER A 140 -10.31 17.28 -1.31
N GLY A 141 -10.70 16.20 -0.64
CA GLY A 141 -12.07 15.68 -0.58
C GLY A 141 -12.90 16.19 0.61
N GLN A 142 -12.35 17.12 1.40
CA GLN A 142 -13.05 17.90 2.44
C GLN A 142 -13.57 19.21 1.84
#